data_AF-A0A397FQJ2-F1
#
_entry.id   AF-A0A397FQJ2-F1
#
_cell.length_a   1.000
_cell.length_b   1.000
_cell.length_c   1.000
_cell.angle_alpha   90.00
_cell.angle_beta   90.00
_cell.angle_gamma   90.00
#
_symmetry.space_group_name_H-M   'P 1'
#
loop_
_entity.id
_entity.type
_entity.pdbx_description
1 polymer ?
#
loop_
_entity_poly.entity_id
_entity_poly.type
_entity_poly.pdbx_seq_one_letter_code
_entity_poly.pdbx_strand_id
1 'polypeptide(L)'
;MITRKKKIKIVISTIILFSHIISIILSSCYDKARQYAKGNQVQLSELRYWLWFFTWWSSWASLLTIPWCIHKLFSFKKSGLSRCEQILDMMIVESNLISGVLFLCGGFYFTVRTAFFPSIIVMPFIGTTRTIYVYLLYNFFWHLLAPFLTFYYFLEYCQVDKLVINKKWLVINFFNPFFYFACVMIRPMLKNINYYPKLEAYTYPQNYPYPPFFWAAGCHASKHEKLENNSLFYFWNNWSVWKKRLFWTLIIITTWWFVFSFLFIFLMGLKKKIKMSTKMFLKCL
;
A
#
# COMPACT_ATOMS: atom_id res chain seq x y z
N MET A 1 27.72 -20.85 -15.00
CA MET A 1 26.59 -21.72 -14.58
C MET A 1 25.75 -21.00 -13.50
N ILE A 2 24.42 -20.89 -13.65
CA ILE A 2 23.54 -20.26 -12.65
C ILE A 2 23.19 -21.29 -11.57
N THR A 3 23.49 -21.00 -10.29
CA THR A 3 23.17 -21.89 -9.17
C THR A 3 21.65 -22.02 -8.97
N ARG A 4 21.18 -23.16 -8.43
CA ARG A 4 19.75 -23.39 -8.14
C ARG A 4 19.13 -22.27 -7.30
N LYS A 5 19.83 -21.82 -6.26
CA LYS A 5 19.41 -20.68 -5.40
C LYS A 5 19.22 -19.39 -6.21
N LYS A 6 20.08 -19.14 -7.21
CA LYS A 6 19.97 -17.98 -8.10
C LYS A 6 18.78 -18.09 -9.07
N LYS A 7 18.47 -19.29 -9.59
CA LYS A 7 17.26 -19.50 -10.41
C LYS A 7 15.98 -19.21 -9.61
N ILE A 8 15.88 -19.70 -8.38
CA ILE A 8 14.72 -19.47 -7.50
C ILE A 8 14.55 -17.98 -7.20
N LYS A 9 15.65 -17.26 -6.88
CA LYS A 9 15.62 -15.81 -6.66
C LYS A 9 15.04 -15.03 -7.85
N ILE A 10 15.42 -15.41 -9.08
CA ILE A 10 14.91 -14.80 -10.31
C ILE A 10 13.41 -15.09 -10.45
N VAL A 11 13.01 -16.36 -10.34
CA VAL A 11 11.60 -16.77 -10.45
C VAL A 11 10.72 -16.01 -9.47
N ILE A 12 11.11 -15.92 -8.20
CA ILE A 12 10.35 -15.20 -7.18
C ILE A 12 10.26 -13.70 -7.51
N SER A 13 11.37 -13.07 -7.90
CA SER A 13 11.37 -11.64 -8.25
C SER A 13 10.45 -11.37 -9.44
N THR A 14 10.41 -12.27 -10.41
CA THR A 14 9.52 -12.20 -11.58
C THR A 14 8.06 -12.37 -11.17
N ILE A 15 7.72 -13.32 -10.30
CA ILE A 15 6.34 -13.51 -9.83
C ILE A 15 5.88 -12.29 -9.03
N ILE A 16 6.73 -11.71 -8.17
CA ILE A 16 6.42 -10.46 -7.45
C ILE A 16 6.14 -9.36 -8.48
N LEU A 17 7.05 -9.15 -9.43
CA LEU A 17 6.89 -8.13 -10.49
C LEU A 17 5.54 -8.28 -11.23
N PHE A 18 5.22 -9.48 -11.70
CA PHE A 18 3.95 -9.75 -12.39
C PHE A 18 2.73 -9.51 -11.49
N SER A 19 2.80 -9.93 -10.22
CA SER A 19 1.71 -9.72 -9.26
C SER A 19 1.41 -8.22 -9.07
N HIS A 20 2.44 -7.37 -9.05
CA HIS A 20 2.26 -5.92 -8.98
C HIS A 20 1.71 -5.32 -10.28
N ILE A 21 2.21 -5.74 -11.44
CA ILE A 21 1.74 -5.24 -12.75
C ILE A 21 0.26 -5.57 -12.98
N ILE A 22 -0.12 -6.84 -12.75
CA ILE A 22 -1.52 -7.29 -12.88
C ILE A 22 -2.43 -6.44 -11.99
N SER A 23 -1.99 -6.14 -10.77
CA SER A 23 -2.76 -5.37 -9.81
C SER A 23 -2.92 -3.89 -10.19
N ILE A 24 -1.89 -3.27 -10.77
CA ILE A 24 -2.00 -1.91 -11.36
C ILE A 24 -3.05 -1.91 -12.47
N ILE A 25 -2.96 -2.88 -13.41
CA ILE A 25 -3.88 -2.98 -14.55
C ILE A 25 -5.31 -3.16 -14.04
N LEU A 26 -5.54 -4.14 -13.17
CA LEU A 26 -6.86 -4.43 -12.60
C LEU A 26 -7.44 -3.23 -11.86
N SER A 27 -6.65 -2.52 -11.03
CA SER A 27 -7.17 -1.38 -10.29
C SER A 27 -7.42 -0.15 -11.17
N SER A 28 -6.64 0.04 -12.25
CA SER A 28 -6.90 1.08 -13.26
C SER A 28 -8.18 0.79 -14.06
N CYS A 29 -8.43 -0.47 -14.40
CA CYS A 29 -9.68 -0.88 -15.06
C CYS A 29 -10.89 -0.76 -14.12
N TYR A 30 -10.69 -1.02 -12.83
CA TYR A 30 -11.74 -0.92 -11.81
C TYR A 30 -12.26 0.51 -11.63
N ASP A 31 -11.34 1.49 -11.57
CA ASP A 31 -11.71 2.89 -11.39
C ASP A 31 -12.57 3.41 -12.55
N LYS A 32 -12.30 2.95 -13.79
CA LYS A 32 -13.14 3.23 -14.96
C LYS A 32 -14.53 2.61 -14.83
N ALA A 33 -14.64 1.35 -14.41
CA ALA A 33 -15.94 0.68 -14.27
C ALA A 33 -16.84 1.33 -13.21
N ARG A 34 -16.26 1.86 -12.13
CA ARG A 34 -16.98 2.58 -11.08
C ARG A 34 -17.65 3.86 -11.60
N GLN A 35 -17.04 4.55 -12.57
CA GLN A 35 -17.60 5.77 -13.15
C GLN A 35 -18.90 5.54 -13.93
N TYR A 36 -19.12 4.31 -14.42
CA TYR A 36 -20.33 3.94 -15.15
C TYR A 36 -21.49 3.49 -14.24
N ALA A 37 -21.24 3.27 -12.95
CA ALA A 37 -22.29 2.89 -12.01
C ALA A 37 -23.02 4.15 -11.48
N LYS A 38 -24.18 4.47 -12.06
CA LYS A 38 -25.08 5.52 -11.56
C LYS A 38 -25.58 5.15 -10.16
N GLY A 39 -25.30 5.98 -9.15
CA GLY A 39 -25.84 5.81 -7.79
C GLY A 39 -24.82 6.13 -6.70
N ASN A 40 -25.14 7.13 -5.88
CA ASN A 40 -24.25 7.80 -4.93
C ASN A 40 -24.19 7.11 -3.56
N GLN A 41 -23.00 7.19 -2.95
CA GLN A 41 -22.59 6.72 -1.62
C GLN A 41 -22.06 5.29 -1.56
N VAL A 42 -20.75 5.18 -1.78
CA VAL A 42 -19.98 3.98 -1.42
C VAL A 42 -19.98 3.84 0.10
N GLN A 43 -20.13 2.64 0.66
CA GLN A 43 -20.03 2.38 2.11
C GLN A 43 -18.80 1.53 2.44
N LEU A 44 -18.32 1.57 3.70
CA LEU A 44 -17.23 0.69 4.17
C LEU A 44 -17.49 -0.79 3.94
N SER A 45 -18.74 -1.22 4.04
CA SER A 45 -19.17 -2.59 3.79
C SER A 45 -19.12 -2.95 2.30
N GLU A 46 -19.13 -1.97 1.40
CA GLU A 46 -19.17 -2.22 -0.03
C GLU A 46 -17.81 -2.58 -0.59
N LEU A 47 -17.82 -3.58 -1.46
CA LEU A 47 -16.62 -4.01 -2.15
C LEU A 47 -15.97 -2.87 -2.99
N ARG A 48 -16.79 -1.95 -3.50
CA ARG A 48 -16.31 -0.83 -4.30
C ARG A 48 -15.45 0.17 -3.53
N TYR A 49 -15.67 0.27 -2.23
CA TYR A 49 -14.87 1.08 -1.34
C TYR A 49 -13.43 0.58 -1.25
N TRP A 50 -13.29 -0.70 -0.91
CA TRP A 50 -11.99 -1.31 -0.65
C TRP A 50 -11.16 -1.46 -1.91
N LEU A 51 -11.77 -1.84 -3.03
CA LEU A 51 -11.06 -1.88 -4.30
C LEU A 51 -10.45 -0.52 -4.66
N TRP A 52 -11.20 0.58 -4.45
CA TRP A 52 -10.71 1.94 -4.64
C TRP A 52 -9.63 2.36 -3.63
N PHE A 53 -9.79 2.00 -2.35
CA PHE A 53 -8.82 2.32 -1.31
C PHE A 53 -7.50 1.61 -1.60
N PHE A 54 -7.58 0.34 -1.98
CA PHE A 54 -6.43 -0.46 -2.36
C PHE A 54 -5.77 0.03 -3.63
N THR A 55 -6.48 0.52 -4.66
CA THR A 55 -5.86 1.10 -5.89
C THR A 55 -4.66 2.01 -5.58
N TRP A 56 -4.75 2.87 -4.56
CA TRP A 56 -3.72 3.85 -4.23
C TRP A 56 -2.59 3.29 -3.37
N TRP A 57 -2.91 2.48 -2.36
CA TRP A 57 -1.88 1.73 -1.63
C TRP A 57 -1.11 0.82 -2.59
N SER A 58 -1.82 0.22 -3.52
CA SER A 58 -1.29 -0.65 -4.57
C SER A 58 -0.41 0.07 -5.55
N SER A 59 -0.82 1.26 -5.98
CA SER A 59 0.01 2.14 -6.81
C SER A 59 1.31 2.51 -6.09
N TRP A 60 1.25 2.90 -4.81
CA TRP A 60 2.43 3.25 -4.01
C TRP A 60 3.39 2.07 -3.84
N ALA A 61 2.92 0.95 -3.29
CA ALA A 61 3.77 -0.21 -3.05
C ALA A 61 4.31 -0.78 -4.37
N SER A 62 3.56 -0.68 -5.49
CA SER A 62 4.06 -1.07 -6.81
C SER A 62 5.10 -0.12 -7.38
N LEU A 63 4.93 1.20 -7.20
CA LEU A 63 5.92 2.19 -7.63
C LEU A 63 7.28 1.96 -6.96
N LEU A 64 7.29 1.44 -5.74
CA LEU A 64 8.53 1.02 -5.09
C LEU A 64 8.98 -0.38 -5.52
N THR A 65 8.07 -1.35 -5.52
CA THR A 65 8.42 -2.78 -5.68
C THR A 65 8.81 -3.13 -7.11
N ILE A 66 8.21 -2.51 -8.13
CA ILE A 66 8.54 -2.79 -9.54
C ILE A 66 9.99 -2.39 -9.86
N PRO A 67 10.45 -1.13 -9.62
CA PRO A 67 11.85 -0.77 -9.82
C PRO A 67 12.80 -1.61 -8.97
N TRP A 68 12.40 -1.97 -7.74
CA TRP A 68 13.18 -2.86 -6.90
C TRP A 68 13.33 -4.27 -7.50
N CYS A 69 12.25 -4.89 -7.99
CA CYS A 69 12.30 -6.19 -8.66
C CYS A 69 13.19 -6.13 -9.90
N ILE A 70 13.03 -5.09 -10.74
CA ILE A 70 13.88 -4.86 -11.92
C ILE A 70 15.34 -4.75 -11.47
N HIS A 71 15.64 -3.90 -10.49
CA HIS A 71 16.98 -3.77 -9.93
C HIS A 71 17.53 -5.13 -9.47
N LYS A 72 16.77 -5.95 -8.73
CA LYS A 72 17.20 -7.27 -8.26
C LYS A 72 17.41 -8.29 -9.40
N LEU A 73 16.63 -8.17 -10.49
CA LEU A 73 16.76 -8.98 -11.69
C LEU A 73 18.00 -8.63 -12.51
N PHE A 74 18.54 -7.41 -12.40
CA PHE A 74 19.72 -6.96 -13.16
C PHE A 74 21.02 -6.81 -12.33
N SER A 75 20.92 -6.59 -11.02
CA SER A 75 22.07 -6.38 -10.11
C SER A 75 22.79 -7.66 -9.67
N PHE A 76 22.39 -8.83 -10.19
CA PHE A 76 22.90 -10.14 -9.79
C PHE A 76 24.40 -10.40 -10.04
N LYS A 77 25.11 -9.48 -10.71
CA LYS A 77 26.56 -9.57 -10.96
C LYS A 77 27.41 -8.76 -9.98
N LYS A 78 26.82 -7.89 -9.16
CA LYS A 78 27.58 -7.03 -8.22
C LYS A 78 27.91 -7.79 -6.93
N SER A 79 29.17 -7.78 -6.53
CA SER A 79 29.62 -8.29 -5.24
C SER A 79 29.36 -7.25 -4.15
N GLY A 80 28.64 -7.64 -3.10
CA GLY A 80 28.29 -6.77 -1.98
C GLY A 80 27.04 -5.93 -2.21
N LEU A 81 26.09 -6.02 -1.27
CA LEU A 81 24.90 -5.17 -1.26
C LEU A 81 25.24 -3.84 -0.59
N SER A 82 24.95 -2.73 -1.27
CA SER A 82 25.12 -1.40 -0.68
C SER A 82 24.19 -1.21 0.53
N ARG A 83 24.53 -0.30 1.44
CA ARG A 83 23.64 0.04 2.57
C ARG A 83 22.30 0.60 2.10
N CYS A 84 22.30 1.40 1.02
CA CYS A 84 21.08 1.92 0.41
C CYS A 84 20.16 0.80 -0.08
N GLU A 85 20.74 -0.27 -0.65
CA GLU A 85 19.97 -1.41 -1.12
C GLU A 85 19.33 -2.19 0.04
N GLN A 86 20.00 -2.29 1.19
CA GLN A 86 19.43 -2.93 2.38
C GLN A 86 18.27 -2.10 2.97
N ILE A 87 18.36 -0.76 2.92
CA ILE A 87 17.28 0.13 3.35
C ILE A 87 16.10 0.02 2.39
N LEU A 88 16.36 0.00 1.08
CA LEU A 88 15.32 -0.22 0.08
C LEU A 88 14.65 -1.58 0.30
N ASP A 89 15.40 -2.65 0.53
CA ASP A 89 14.85 -3.97 0.86
C ASP A 89 13.89 -3.92 2.05
N MET A 90 14.21 -3.15 3.10
CA MET A 90 13.33 -2.91 4.27
C MET A 90 12.06 -2.14 3.88
N MET A 91 12.20 -1.03 3.15
CA MET A 91 11.05 -0.20 2.75
C MET A 91 10.05 -0.98 1.89
N ILE A 92 10.55 -1.83 0.99
CA ILE A 92 9.73 -2.69 0.14
C ILE A 92 8.95 -3.72 0.96
N VAL A 93 9.63 -4.44 1.86
CA VAL A 93 8.94 -5.47 2.65
C VAL A 93 7.91 -4.86 3.60
N GLU A 94 8.21 -3.71 4.21
CA GLU A 94 7.26 -3.00 5.08
C GLU A 94 6.01 -2.56 4.33
N SER A 95 6.19 -1.90 3.18
CA SER A 95 5.07 -1.40 2.36
C SER A 95 4.16 -2.54 1.88
N ASN A 96 4.74 -3.68 1.52
CA ASN A 96 4.02 -4.87 1.10
C ASN A 96 3.31 -5.58 2.27
N LEU A 97 3.97 -5.72 3.43
CA LEU A 97 3.36 -6.34 4.61
C LEU A 97 2.18 -5.54 5.13
N ILE A 98 2.29 -4.21 5.19
CA ILE A 98 1.16 -3.35 5.56
C ILE A 98 0.02 -3.52 4.57
N SER A 99 0.30 -3.64 3.26
CA SER A 99 -0.73 -3.93 2.25
C SER A 99 -1.50 -5.21 2.58
N GLY A 100 -0.78 -6.28 2.96
CA GLY A 100 -1.37 -7.56 3.36
C GLY A 100 -2.21 -7.44 4.64
N VAL A 101 -1.69 -6.76 5.66
CA VAL A 101 -2.39 -6.59 6.95
C VAL A 101 -3.66 -5.74 6.80
N LEU A 102 -3.59 -4.60 6.11
CA LEU A 102 -4.76 -3.75 5.85
C LEU A 102 -5.84 -4.50 5.05
N PHE A 103 -5.43 -5.37 4.14
CA PHE A 103 -6.35 -6.26 3.45
C PHE A 103 -6.97 -7.30 4.36
N LEU A 104 -6.19 -8.05 5.13
CA LEU A 104 -6.70 -9.11 5.99
C LEU A 104 -7.63 -8.56 7.07
N CYS A 105 -7.27 -7.44 7.71
CA CYS A 105 -8.04 -6.84 8.79
C CYS A 105 -9.26 -6.04 8.31
N GLY A 106 -9.19 -5.47 7.10
CA GLY A 106 -10.23 -4.58 6.58
C GLY A 106 -10.89 -5.13 5.31
N GLY A 107 -10.11 -5.16 4.23
CA GLY A 107 -10.59 -5.52 2.89
C GLY A 107 -11.33 -6.85 2.84
N PHE A 108 -10.73 -7.93 3.34
CA PHE A 108 -11.32 -9.26 3.30
C PHE A 108 -12.54 -9.35 4.22
N TYR A 109 -12.38 -8.97 5.50
CA TYR A 109 -13.44 -9.08 6.50
C TYR A 109 -14.70 -8.28 6.14
N PHE A 110 -14.56 -7.04 5.70
CA PHE A 110 -15.70 -6.16 5.42
C PHE A 110 -16.36 -6.40 4.06
N THR A 111 -15.64 -7.00 3.09
CA THR A 111 -16.19 -7.20 1.74
C THR A 111 -16.52 -8.63 1.40
N VAL A 112 -16.10 -9.63 2.18
CA VAL A 112 -16.45 -11.03 1.89
C VAL A 112 -17.96 -11.20 1.77
N ARG A 113 -18.76 -10.55 2.62
CA ARG A 113 -20.22 -10.62 2.56
C ARG A 113 -20.81 -9.89 1.36
N THR A 114 -20.22 -8.77 0.93
CA THR A 114 -20.77 -7.97 -0.17
C THR A 114 -20.26 -8.37 -1.54
N ALA A 115 -19.12 -9.07 -1.60
CA ALA A 115 -18.53 -9.57 -2.82
C ALA A 115 -19.37 -10.68 -3.48
N PHE A 116 -20.17 -11.43 -2.71
CA PHE A 116 -21.07 -12.48 -3.23
C PHE A 116 -22.41 -11.97 -3.77
N PHE A 117 -22.74 -10.69 -3.61
CA PHE A 117 -23.91 -10.12 -4.29
C PHE A 117 -23.66 -10.02 -5.80
N PRO A 118 -24.69 -10.25 -6.64
CA PRO A 118 -24.57 -10.24 -8.10
C PRO A 118 -24.34 -8.82 -8.60
N SER A 119 -23.09 -8.37 -8.50
CA SER A 119 -22.62 -7.11 -9.04
C SER A 119 -21.73 -7.42 -10.24
N ILE A 120 -21.94 -6.68 -11.32
CA ILE A 120 -21.22 -6.85 -12.58
C ILE A 120 -20.28 -5.66 -12.76
N ILE A 121 -19.03 -5.95 -13.16
CA ILE A 121 -18.04 -4.98 -13.59
C ILE A 121 -17.80 -5.18 -15.08
N VAL A 122 -17.74 -4.09 -15.84
CA VAL A 122 -17.29 -4.11 -17.22
C VAL A 122 -15.80 -3.76 -17.24
N MET A 123 -14.96 -4.69 -17.66
CA MET A 123 -13.53 -4.47 -17.83
C MET A 123 -13.20 -4.21 -19.31
N PRO A 124 -12.28 -3.27 -19.63
CA PRO A 124 -11.98 -2.88 -21.01
C PRO A 124 -11.53 -4.01 -21.96
N PHE A 125 -10.90 -5.06 -21.42
CA PHE A 125 -10.30 -6.15 -22.23
C PHE A 125 -10.95 -7.52 -21.99
N ILE A 126 -11.72 -7.68 -20.92
CA ILE A 126 -12.34 -8.95 -20.51
C ILE A 126 -13.86 -8.88 -20.74
N GLY A 127 -14.41 -7.68 -20.93
CA GLY A 127 -15.85 -7.45 -21.02
C GLY A 127 -16.52 -7.58 -19.66
N THR A 128 -17.75 -8.07 -19.68
CA THR A 128 -18.63 -8.15 -18.51
C THR A 128 -18.21 -9.31 -17.60
N THR A 129 -17.70 -9.02 -16.41
CA THR A 129 -17.22 -10.02 -15.44
C THR A 129 -17.90 -9.82 -14.08
N ARG A 130 -18.15 -10.91 -13.36
CA ARG A 130 -18.65 -10.82 -11.98
C ARG A 130 -17.59 -10.16 -11.09
N THR A 131 -18.03 -9.20 -10.29
CA THR A 131 -17.19 -8.40 -9.39
C THR A 131 -16.38 -9.29 -8.44
N ILE A 132 -16.95 -10.41 -8.00
CA ILE A 132 -16.28 -11.40 -7.15
C ILE A 132 -14.99 -11.96 -7.77
N TYR A 133 -14.95 -12.24 -9.07
CA TYR A 133 -13.76 -12.84 -9.69
C TYR A 133 -12.63 -11.84 -9.82
N VAL A 134 -12.97 -10.61 -10.24
CA VAL A 134 -12.00 -9.50 -10.28
C VAL A 134 -11.46 -9.22 -8.89
N TYR A 135 -12.33 -9.23 -7.88
CA TYR A 135 -11.95 -9.07 -6.49
C TYR A 135 -11.02 -10.18 -6.02
N LEU A 136 -11.43 -11.45 -6.11
CA LEU A 136 -10.61 -12.58 -5.64
C LEU A 136 -9.25 -12.61 -6.34
N LEU A 137 -9.21 -12.39 -7.66
CA LEU A 137 -7.98 -12.33 -8.43
C LEU A 137 -7.07 -11.19 -7.98
N TYR A 138 -7.64 -9.97 -7.87
CA TYR A 138 -6.89 -8.79 -7.41
C TYR A 138 -6.30 -9.02 -6.02
N ASN A 139 -7.09 -9.46 -5.05
CA ASN A 139 -6.58 -9.63 -3.70
C ASN A 139 -5.63 -10.80 -3.55
N PHE A 140 -5.85 -11.89 -4.30
CA PHE A 140 -4.92 -13.00 -4.30
C PHE A 140 -3.53 -12.54 -4.77
N PHE A 141 -3.43 -11.90 -5.93
CA PHE A 141 -2.14 -11.45 -6.45
C PHE A 141 -1.54 -10.33 -5.60
N TRP A 142 -2.38 -9.36 -5.20
CA TRP A 142 -1.91 -8.12 -4.61
C TRP A 142 -1.70 -8.17 -3.10
N HIS A 143 -2.63 -8.78 -2.36
CA HIS A 143 -2.65 -8.70 -0.90
C HIS A 143 -2.23 -9.99 -0.22
N LEU A 144 -2.18 -11.10 -0.96
CA LEU A 144 -1.70 -12.38 -0.45
C LEU A 144 -0.36 -12.75 -1.07
N LEU A 145 -0.33 -12.99 -2.39
CA LEU A 145 0.83 -13.53 -3.09
C LEU A 145 2.01 -12.55 -3.08
N ALA A 146 1.81 -11.30 -3.49
CA ALA A 146 2.90 -10.32 -3.52
C ALA A 146 3.49 -10.03 -2.13
N PRO A 147 2.71 -9.79 -1.06
CA PRO A 147 3.25 -9.58 0.28
C PRO A 147 3.97 -10.80 0.83
N PHE A 148 3.39 -11.99 0.65
CA PHE A 148 4.00 -13.24 1.11
C PHE A 148 5.32 -13.53 0.40
N LEU A 149 5.36 -13.43 -0.94
CA LEU A 149 6.58 -13.65 -1.71
C LEU A 149 7.64 -12.58 -1.42
N THR A 150 7.24 -11.32 -1.25
CA THR A 150 8.16 -10.25 -0.86
C THR A 150 8.76 -10.50 0.52
N PHE A 151 7.95 -10.94 1.48
CA PHE A 151 8.41 -11.30 2.82
C PHE A 151 9.32 -12.54 2.80
N TYR A 152 8.96 -13.57 2.04
CA TYR A 152 9.82 -14.74 1.83
C TYR A 152 11.17 -14.33 1.21
N TYR A 153 11.14 -13.49 0.17
CA TYR A 153 12.34 -12.98 -0.47
C TYR A 153 13.22 -12.22 0.51
N PHE A 154 12.60 -11.39 1.34
CA PHE A 154 13.25 -10.68 2.44
C PHE A 154 13.94 -11.64 3.40
N LEU A 155 13.27 -12.70 3.84
CA LEU A 155 13.81 -13.69 4.78
C LEU A 155 14.95 -14.54 4.18
N GLU A 156 14.91 -14.85 2.89
CA GLU A 156 15.89 -15.74 2.27
C GLU A 156 17.07 -15.03 1.60
N TYR A 157 16.85 -13.87 1.00
CA TYR A 157 17.82 -13.26 0.07
C TYR A 157 18.31 -11.88 0.49
N CYS A 158 17.53 -11.11 1.24
CA CYS A 158 17.95 -9.78 1.68
C CYS A 158 18.96 -9.88 2.84
N GLN A 159 20.00 -9.03 2.82
CA GLN A 159 21.08 -9.00 3.84
C GLN A 159 20.95 -7.79 4.77
N VAL A 160 19.73 -7.53 5.26
CA VAL A 160 19.44 -6.40 6.15
C VAL A 160 20.05 -6.57 7.54
N ASP A 161 20.45 -7.79 7.90
CA ASP A 161 21.08 -8.13 9.18
C ASP A 161 22.40 -7.40 9.44
N LYS A 162 23.02 -6.88 8.37
CA LYS A 162 24.22 -6.05 8.43
C LYS A 162 23.94 -4.58 8.78
N LEU A 163 22.67 -4.15 8.76
CA LEU A 163 22.28 -2.82 9.21
C LEU A 163 22.39 -2.75 10.75
N VAL A 164 23.22 -1.84 11.24
CA VAL A 164 23.19 -1.43 12.64
C VAL A 164 22.00 -0.51 12.82
N ILE A 165 21.11 -0.82 13.76
CA ILE A 165 19.98 0.05 14.10
C ILE A 165 20.58 1.36 14.63
N ASN A 166 20.32 2.45 13.93
CA ASN A 166 20.75 3.80 14.29
C ASN A 166 19.54 4.72 14.11
N LYS A 167 19.41 5.74 14.97
CA LYS A 167 18.37 6.77 14.93
C LYS A 167 18.18 7.36 13.51
N LYS A 168 19.26 7.51 12.74
CA LYS A 168 19.21 7.99 11.34
C LYS A 168 18.34 7.13 10.42
N TRP A 169 18.29 5.81 10.63
CA TRP A 169 17.50 4.89 9.78
C TRP A 169 16.03 4.91 10.12
N LEU A 170 15.69 5.12 11.40
CA LEU A 170 14.31 5.37 11.81
C LEU A 170 13.81 6.66 11.15
N VAL A 171 14.64 7.72 11.10
CA VAL A 171 14.31 8.96 10.40
C VAL A 171 14.15 8.74 8.89
N ILE A 172 15.01 7.95 8.25
CA ILE A 172 14.86 7.63 6.82
C ILE A 172 13.57 6.83 6.55
N ASN A 173 13.07 6.06 7.52
CA ASN A 173 11.78 5.39 7.35
C ASN A 173 10.59 6.35 7.30
N PHE A 174 10.79 7.65 7.60
CA PHE A 174 9.81 8.70 7.36
C PHE A 174 9.52 8.93 5.86
N PHE A 175 10.44 8.54 4.97
CA PHE A 175 10.21 8.64 3.52
C PHE A 175 9.04 7.79 3.04
N ASN A 176 8.79 6.63 3.65
CA ASN A 176 7.66 5.76 3.31
C ASN A 176 6.30 6.46 3.46
N PRO A 177 5.92 6.93 4.67
CA PRO A 177 4.64 7.62 4.85
C PRO A 177 4.60 8.99 4.18
N PHE A 178 5.72 9.70 4.11
CA PHE A 178 5.79 11.00 3.44
C PHE A 178 5.46 10.90 1.95
N PHE A 179 6.06 9.94 1.23
CA PHE A 179 5.83 9.81 -0.20
C PHE A 179 4.41 9.29 -0.51
N TYR A 180 3.91 8.33 0.27
CA TYR A 180 2.50 7.91 0.19
C TYR A 180 1.56 9.10 0.36
N PHE A 181 1.79 9.92 1.40
CA PHE A 181 0.99 11.11 1.66
C PHE A 181 1.12 12.15 0.54
N ALA A 182 2.32 12.37 0.00
CA ALA A 182 2.54 13.25 -1.15
C ALA A 182 1.74 12.79 -2.39
N CYS A 183 1.72 11.49 -2.70
CA CYS A 183 0.90 10.94 -3.78
C CYS A 183 -0.60 11.19 -3.55
N VAL A 184 -1.08 11.00 -2.33
CA VAL A 184 -2.48 11.29 -1.95
C VAL A 184 -2.82 12.77 -2.10
N MET A 185 -1.89 13.67 -1.73
CA MET A 185 -2.07 15.12 -1.80
C MET A 185 -1.96 15.70 -3.22
N ILE A 186 -1.16 15.09 -4.10
CA ILE A 186 -1.04 15.48 -5.51
C ILE A 186 -2.30 15.10 -6.30
N ARG A 187 -3.05 14.09 -5.87
CA ARG A 187 -4.23 13.56 -6.58
C ARG A 187 -5.25 14.61 -7.02
N PRO A 188 -5.69 15.58 -6.19
CA PRO A 188 -6.63 16.61 -6.64
C PRO A 188 -6.04 17.55 -7.70
N MET A 189 -4.71 17.68 -7.76
CA MET A 189 -3.99 18.55 -8.70
C MET A 189 -3.84 17.90 -10.09
N LEU A 190 -3.86 16.55 -10.15
CA LEU A 190 -3.83 15.80 -11.41
C LEU A 190 -5.18 15.78 -12.17
N LYS A 191 -6.24 16.38 -11.59
CA LYS A 191 -7.58 16.44 -12.20
C LYS A 191 -7.62 17.14 -13.57
N ASN A 192 -6.63 17.96 -13.90
CA ASN A 192 -6.54 18.66 -15.19
C ASN A 192 -5.87 17.84 -16.30
N ILE A 193 -5.43 16.60 -16.03
CA ILE A 193 -4.96 15.67 -17.05
C ILE A 193 -6.20 14.95 -17.60
N ASN A 194 -6.77 15.56 -18.65
CA ASN A 194 -7.93 15.14 -19.45
C ASN A 194 -8.25 13.64 -19.39
N TYR A 195 -9.32 13.27 -18.68
CA TYR A 195 -10.24 12.13 -18.93
C TYR A 195 -11.27 11.92 -17.79
N TYR A 196 -11.52 12.93 -16.95
CA TYR A 196 -12.53 12.84 -15.89
C TYR A 196 -13.74 13.68 -16.26
N PRO A 197 -14.95 13.11 -16.45
CA PRO A 197 -16.15 13.94 -16.47
C PRO A 197 -16.21 14.70 -15.15
N LYS A 198 -16.69 15.94 -15.21
CA LYS A 198 -16.97 16.81 -14.05
C LYS A 198 -18.07 16.17 -13.19
N LEU A 199 -17.75 15.07 -12.52
CA LEU A 199 -18.53 14.55 -11.42
C LEU A 199 -18.36 15.55 -10.30
N GLU A 200 -19.48 16.13 -9.86
CA GLU A 200 -19.58 16.91 -8.63
C GLU A 200 -18.65 16.34 -7.56
N ALA A 201 -17.86 17.21 -6.94
CA ALA A 201 -16.79 16.87 -6.01
C ALA A 201 -17.10 15.60 -5.22
N TYR A 202 -16.38 14.51 -5.53
CA TYR A 202 -16.50 13.18 -4.92
C TYR A 202 -17.05 13.24 -3.49
N THR A 203 -18.30 12.83 -3.30
CA THR A 203 -18.89 12.67 -1.98
C THR A 203 -18.48 11.30 -1.45
N TYR A 204 -17.54 11.32 -0.51
CA TYR A 204 -17.04 10.11 0.13
C TYR A 204 -18.12 9.44 0.99
N PRO A 205 -17.98 8.11 1.24
CA PRO A 205 -18.76 7.39 2.25
C PRO A 205 -18.87 8.17 3.56
N GLN A 206 -20.04 8.24 4.18
CA GLN A 206 -20.18 8.81 5.53
C GLN A 206 -19.30 8.06 6.55
N ASN A 207 -19.04 6.77 6.31
CA ASN A 207 -18.26 5.92 7.21
C ASN A 207 -16.78 5.84 6.81
N TYR A 208 -16.22 6.81 6.09
CA TYR A 208 -14.81 6.74 5.69
C TYR A 208 -13.89 6.57 6.92
N PRO A 209 -13.10 5.49 7.02
CA PRO A 209 -12.38 5.08 8.22
C PRO A 209 -11.11 5.91 8.47
N TYR A 210 -10.75 6.82 7.56
CA TYR A 210 -9.62 7.71 7.74
C TYR A 210 -9.97 9.21 7.61
N PRO A 211 -10.80 9.75 8.51
CA PRO A 211 -11.06 11.19 8.62
C PRO A 211 -9.81 12.08 8.60
N PRO A 212 -8.66 11.69 9.20
CA PRO A 212 -7.44 12.49 9.18
C PRO A 212 -6.96 12.91 7.79
N PHE A 213 -7.03 12.05 6.76
CA PHE A 213 -6.53 12.41 5.43
C PHE A 213 -7.35 13.55 4.80
N PHE A 214 -8.65 13.64 5.11
CA PHE A 214 -9.47 14.78 4.65
C PHE A 214 -9.10 16.05 5.38
N TRP A 215 -8.89 15.95 6.69
CA TRP A 215 -8.47 17.08 7.51
C TRP A 215 -7.09 17.60 7.09
N ALA A 216 -6.18 16.70 6.71
CA ALA A 216 -4.88 17.05 6.14
C ALA A 216 -5.00 17.68 4.74
N ALA A 217 -6.00 17.28 3.96
CA ALA A 217 -6.40 17.95 2.72
C ALA A 217 -7.23 19.23 2.96
N GLY A 218 -7.55 19.60 4.21
CA GLY A 218 -8.33 20.78 4.59
C GLY A 218 -9.81 20.69 4.19
N CYS A 219 -10.33 19.47 4.11
CA CYS A 219 -11.71 19.17 3.80
C CYS A 219 -12.37 18.47 5.00
N HIS A 220 -13.68 18.61 5.11
CA HIS A 220 -14.47 17.74 5.99
C HIS A 220 -14.44 16.30 5.46
N ALA A 221 -14.38 15.34 6.37
CA ALA A 221 -14.50 13.92 6.11
C ALA A 221 -15.90 13.52 5.66
N SER A 222 -16.95 14.28 6.01
CA SER A 222 -18.31 14.03 5.53
C SER A 222 -19.19 15.29 5.44
N LYS A 223 -20.34 15.17 4.74
CA LYS A 223 -21.38 16.22 4.71
C LYS A 223 -21.99 16.45 6.10
N HIS A 224 -22.15 15.38 6.88
CA HIS A 224 -22.70 15.43 8.24
C HIS A 224 -21.78 16.24 9.16
N GLU A 225 -20.48 15.99 9.05
CA GLU A 225 -19.45 16.71 9.79
C GLU A 225 -19.43 18.21 9.47
N LYS A 226 -19.78 18.58 8.23
CA LYS A 226 -19.96 19.98 7.81
C LYS A 226 -21.24 20.60 8.35
N LEU A 227 -22.34 19.84 8.38
CA LEU A 227 -23.66 20.32 8.79
C LEU A 227 -23.78 20.50 10.30
N GLU A 228 -23.11 19.66 11.09
CA GLU A 228 -23.19 19.70 12.54
C GLU A 228 -22.21 20.65 13.21
N ASN A 229 -21.32 21.31 12.45
CA ASN A 229 -20.25 22.17 12.97
C ASN A 229 -19.31 21.50 14.00
N ASN A 230 -19.44 20.19 14.25
CA ASN A 230 -18.73 19.40 15.25
C ASN A 230 -17.61 18.54 14.63
N SER A 231 -16.98 19.07 13.59
CA SER A 231 -15.85 18.42 12.92
C SER A 231 -14.63 18.37 13.84
N LEU A 232 -13.99 17.22 14.01
CA LEU A 232 -12.67 17.14 14.66
C LEU A 232 -11.61 17.93 13.87
N PHE A 233 -11.87 18.25 12.59
CA PHE A 233 -11.12 19.26 11.81
C PHE A 233 -11.03 20.63 12.50
N TYR A 234 -12.06 20.99 13.27
CA TYR A 234 -12.18 22.26 13.97
C TYR A 234 -11.51 22.27 15.35
N PHE A 235 -10.64 21.29 15.65
CA PHE A 235 -9.69 21.47 16.74
C PHE A 235 -8.95 22.80 16.53
N TRP A 236 -9.23 23.76 17.44
CA TRP A 236 -8.83 25.17 17.35
C TRP A 236 -9.48 25.95 16.19
N ASN A 237 -10.74 26.34 16.39
CA ASN A 237 -11.51 27.19 15.48
C ASN A 237 -10.75 28.43 14.97
N ASN A 238 -9.89 29.01 15.81
CA ASN A 238 -9.10 30.22 15.52
C ASN A 238 -7.93 29.99 14.53
N TRP A 239 -7.65 28.76 14.12
CA TRP A 239 -6.57 28.47 13.18
C TRP A 239 -7.02 28.60 11.72
N SER A 240 -6.16 29.18 10.89
CA SER A 240 -6.38 29.21 9.43
C SER A 240 -6.43 27.79 8.85
N VAL A 241 -7.14 27.61 7.74
CA VAL A 241 -7.27 26.31 7.03
C VAL A 241 -5.90 25.68 6.75
N TRP A 242 -4.90 26.51 6.43
CA TRP A 242 -3.55 26.05 6.15
C TRP A 242 -2.84 25.49 7.40
N LYS A 243 -3.01 26.12 8.58
CA LYS A 243 -2.48 25.62 9.85
C LYS A 243 -3.13 24.29 10.25
N LYS A 244 -4.45 24.17 10.05
CA LYS A 244 -5.21 22.92 10.28
C LYS A 244 -4.72 21.79 9.37
N ARG A 245 -4.53 22.08 8.08
CA ARG A 245 -3.94 21.14 7.10
C ARG A 245 -2.56 20.65 7.53
N LEU A 246 -1.68 21.57 7.90
CA LEU A 246 -0.32 21.24 8.33
C LEU A 246 -0.34 20.36 9.59
N PHE A 247 -1.16 20.71 10.58
CA PHE A 247 -1.30 19.94 11.82
C PHE A 247 -1.75 18.49 11.56
N TRP A 248 -2.82 18.30 10.78
CA TRP A 248 -3.30 16.96 10.46
C TRP A 248 -2.34 16.18 9.57
N THR A 249 -1.64 16.86 8.67
CA THR A 249 -0.54 16.28 7.89
C THR A 249 0.55 15.73 8.82
N LEU A 250 0.98 16.52 9.81
CA LEU A 250 1.98 16.10 10.79
C LEU A 250 1.48 14.89 11.58
N ILE A 251 0.23 14.89 12.08
CA ILE A 251 -0.34 13.75 12.81
C ILE A 251 -0.28 12.47 11.96
N ILE A 252 -0.72 12.52 10.70
CA ILE A 252 -0.75 11.35 9.82
C ILE A 252 0.66 10.83 9.57
N ILE A 253 1.58 11.71 9.17
CA ILE A 253 2.93 11.29 8.84
C ILE A 253 3.63 10.73 10.08
N THR A 254 3.48 11.38 11.24
CA THR A 254 4.03 10.88 12.51
C THR A 254 3.43 9.54 12.91
N THR A 255 2.10 9.36 12.78
CA THR A 255 1.43 8.09 13.12
C THR A 255 1.96 6.95 12.24
N TRP A 256 1.99 7.15 10.93
CA TRP A 256 2.52 6.13 10.03
C TRP A 256 4.02 5.92 10.20
N TRP A 257 4.77 6.97 10.51
CA TRP A 257 6.19 6.84 10.83
C TRP A 257 6.43 5.93 12.03
N PHE A 258 5.60 5.99 13.07
CA PHE A 258 5.66 5.03 14.18
C PHE A 258 5.35 3.60 13.72
N VAL A 259 4.32 3.40 12.88
CA VAL A 259 3.98 2.08 12.31
C VAL A 259 5.15 1.49 11.53
N PHE A 260 5.73 2.26 10.59
CA PHE A 260 6.88 1.85 9.79
C PHE A 260 8.13 1.63 10.67
N SER A 261 8.39 2.49 11.64
CA SER A 261 9.51 2.32 12.58
C SER A 261 9.39 1.07 13.44
N PHE A 262 8.18 0.76 13.92
CA PHE A 262 7.91 -0.47 14.66
C PHE A 262 8.17 -1.70 13.77
N LEU A 263 7.63 -1.71 12.55
CA LEU A 263 7.86 -2.79 11.59
C LEU A 263 9.35 -2.95 11.26
N PHE A 264 10.08 -1.85 11.09
CA PHE A 264 11.52 -1.87 10.84
C PHE A 264 12.27 -2.62 11.94
N ILE A 265 12.02 -2.23 13.19
CA ILE A 265 12.65 -2.84 14.36
C ILE A 265 12.27 -4.32 14.47
N PHE A 266 10.98 -4.62 14.29
CA PHE A 266 10.46 -5.99 14.34
C PHE A 266 11.11 -6.89 13.29
N LEU A 267 11.12 -6.48 12.02
CA LEU A 267 11.67 -7.26 10.90
C LEU A 267 13.18 -7.44 11.01
N MET A 268 13.90 -6.41 11.47
CA MET A 268 15.32 -6.50 11.78
C MET A 268 15.60 -7.51 12.90
N GLY A 269 14.82 -7.46 13.98
CA GLY A 269 14.90 -8.41 15.09
C GLY A 269 14.63 -9.85 14.64
N LEU A 270 13.55 -10.04 13.86
CA LEU A 270 13.17 -11.33 13.29
C LEU A 270 14.29 -11.92 12.43
N LYS A 271 14.84 -11.12 11.51
CA LYS A 271 15.92 -11.56 10.61
C LYS A 271 17.18 -11.99 11.39
N LYS A 272 17.56 -11.23 12.42
CA LYS A 272 18.70 -11.58 13.30
C LYS A 272 18.47 -12.90 14.03
N LYS A 273 17.27 -13.09 14.61
CA LYS A 273 16.90 -14.31 15.34
C LYS A 273 16.98 -15.55 14.46
N ILE A 274 16.42 -15.50 13.24
CA ILE A 274 16.48 -16.61 12.27
C ILE A 274 17.93 -16.99 11.97
N LYS A 275 18.79 -16.01 11.68
CA LYS A 275 20.20 -16.25 11.36
C LYS A 275 20.96 -16.89 12.53
N MET A 276 20.69 -16.48 13.77
CA MET A 276 21.30 -17.09 14.96
C MET A 276 20.89 -18.56 15.10
N SER A 277 19.59 -18.84 14.94
CA SER A 277 19.06 -20.21 15.02
C SER A 277 19.69 -21.13 13.96
N THR A 278 19.79 -20.67 12.71
CA THR A 278 20.43 -21.46 11.63
C THR A 278 21.90 -21.72 11.91
N LYS A 279 22.62 -20.72 12.45
CA LYS A 279 24.04 -20.89 12.84
C LYS A 279 24.23 -21.88 13.97
N MET A 280 23.35 -21.86 14.98
CA MET A 280 23.40 -22.84 16.08
C MET A 280 23.12 -24.26 15.57
N PHE A 281 22.09 -24.45 14.75
CA PHE A 281 21.77 -25.75 14.16
C PHE A 281 22.96 -26.32 13.35
N LEU A 282 23.59 -25.50 12.52
CA LEU A 282 24.77 -25.89 11.73
C LEU A 282 26.04 -26.14 12.56
N LYS A 283 26.10 -25.68 13.82
CA LYS A 283 27.19 -26.01 14.75
C LYS A 283 26.96 -27.31 15.49
N CYS A 284 25.71 -27.79 15.53
CA CYS A 284 25.32 -29.05 16.17
C CYS A 284 25.35 -30.25 15.21
N LEU A 285 25.46 -30.00 13.90
CA LEU A 285 25.73 -30.99 12.85
C LEU A 285 27.24 -31.06 12.58
#